data_AF-A0A3D1AQE7-F1
#
_entry.id   AF-A0A3D1AQE7-F1
#
_cell.length_a   1.000
_cell.length_b   1.000
_cell.length_c   1.000
_cell.angle_alpha   90.00
_cell.angle_beta   90.00
_cell.angle_gamma   90.00
#
_symmetry.space_group_name_H-M   'P 1'
#
loop_
_entity.id
_entity.type
_entity.pdbx_description
1 polymer ?
#
loop_
_entity_poly.entity_id
_entity_poly.type
_entity_poly.pdbx_seq_one_letter_code
_entity_poly.pdbx_strand_id
1 'polypeptide(L)'
;MMKNFHLPLPEQTYKELRAEAERAQVPATTLAREAIDIWLRQQWKKTRHDAIASYARQMAGTEFDLDPALEAAGVEHLLKSGKARK
;
A
#
# COMPACT_ATOMS: atom_id res chain seq x y z
N MET A 1 -23.51 -7.11 9.52
CA MET A 1 -23.84 -7.64 10.87
C MET A 1 -22.57 -7.57 11.72
N MET A 2 -22.63 -7.04 12.95
CA MET A 2 -21.48 -7.05 13.85
C MET A 2 -21.33 -8.44 14.48
N LYS A 3 -20.10 -8.95 14.59
CA LYS A 3 -19.78 -10.21 15.27
C LYS A 3 -18.92 -9.89 16.50
N ASN A 4 -19.21 -10.53 17.63
CA ASN A 4 -18.44 -10.36 18.85
C ASN A 4 -17.12 -11.13 18.73
N PHE A 5 -16.01 -10.45 19.01
CA PHE A 5 -14.67 -11.02 19.05
C PHE A 5 -14.03 -10.62 20.38
N HIS A 6 -13.76 -11.60 21.24
CA HIS A 6 -13.15 -11.35 22.53
C HIS A 6 -11.63 -11.28 22.38
N LEU A 7 -11.07 -10.10 22.60
CA LEU A 7 -9.64 -9.83 22.48
C LEU A 7 -9.10 -9.33 23.82
N PRO A 8 -8.46 -10.18 24.65
CA PRO A 8 -7.76 -9.71 25.83
C PRO A 8 -6.56 -8.85 25.40
N LEU A 9 -6.48 -7.64 25.94
CA LEU A 9 -5.38 -6.72 25.66
C LEU A 9 -4.35 -6.75 26.80
N PRO A 10 -3.05 -6.61 26.51
CA PRO A 10 -2.06 -6.31 27.53
C PRO A 10 -2.46 -5.05 28.31
N GLU A 11 -2.17 -5.03 29.61
CA GLU A 11 -2.61 -3.96 30.52
C GLU A 11 -2.21 -2.57 30.02
N GLN A 12 -0.99 -2.42 29.51
CA GLN A 12 -0.50 -1.16 28.98
C GLN A 12 -1.29 -0.69 27.76
N THR A 13 -1.51 -1.58 26.79
CA THR A 13 -2.30 -1.29 25.59
C THR A 13 -3.74 -0.92 25.93
N TYR A 14 -4.33 -1.59 26.93
CA TYR A 14 -5.67 -1.25 27.42
C TYR A 14 -5.71 0.16 28.00
N LYS A 15 -4.74 0.53 28.84
CA LYS A 15 -4.64 1.87 29.44
C LYS A 15 -4.48 2.96 28.38
N GLU A 16 -3.60 2.75 27.41
CA GLU A 16 -3.36 3.70 26.33
C GLU A 16 -4.60 3.89 25.44
N LEU A 17 -5.22 2.79 25.01
CA LEU A 17 -6.45 2.83 24.23
C LEU A 17 -7.58 3.54 24.99
N ARG A 18 -7.69 3.27 26.30
CA ARG A 18 -8.71 3.89 27.14
C ARG A 18 -8.48 5.39 27.30
N ALA A 19 -7.24 5.81 27.54
CA ALA A 19 -6.88 7.22 27.62
C ALA A 19 -7.14 7.95 26.29
N GLU A 20 -6.83 7.33 25.15
CA GLU A 20 -7.14 7.90 23.82
C GLU A 20 -8.65 8.07 23.63
N ALA A 21 -9.42 7.04 23.95
CA ALA A 21 -10.87 7.04 23.86
C ALA A 21 -11.50 8.17 24.70
N GLU A 22 -10.98 8.38 25.91
CA GLU A 22 -11.42 9.44 26.81
C GLU A 22 -11.09 10.83 26.25
N ARG A 23 -9.87 11.03 25.72
CA ARG A 23 -9.49 12.31 25.09
C ARG A 23 -10.31 12.61 23.84
N ALA A 24 -10.56 11.59 23.02
CA ALA A 24 -11.34 11.71 21.79
C ALA A 24 -12.86 11.70 22.02
N GLN A 25 -13.30 11.49 23.27
CA GLN A 25 -14.71 11.41 23.67
C GLN A 25 -15.53 10.36 22.89
N VAL A 26 -14.90 9.22 22.57
CA VAL A 26 -15.53 8.10 21.87
C VAL A 26 -15.33 6.80 22.64
N PRO A 27 -16.16 5.76 22.43
CA PRO A 27 -15.91 4.46 23.05
C PRO A 27 -14.59 3.83 22.60
N ALA A 28 -13.84 3.24 23.53
CA ALA A 28 -12.58 2.55 23.23
C ALA A 28 -12.75 1.41 22.21
N THR A 29 -13.92 0.77 22.18
CA THR A 29 -14.27 -0.26 21.19
C THR A 29 -14.41 0.30 19.78
N THR A 30 -14.81 1.57 19.63
CA THR A 30 -14.85 2.26 18.33
C THR A 30 -13.45 2.47 17.80
N LEU A 31 -12.55 3.04 18.62
CA LEU A 31 -11.14 3.24 18.24
C LEU A 31 -10.44 1.92 17.94
N ALA A 32 -10.66 0.89 18.75
CA ALA A 32 -10.07 -0.43 18.51
C ALA A 32 -10.51 -1.00 17.16
N ARG A 33 -11.81 -0.90 16.85
CA ARG A 33 -12.34 -1.39 15.57
C ARG A 33 -11.76 -0.62 14.39
N GLU A 34 -11.66 0.70 14.50
CA GLU A 34 -11.08 1.55 13.47
C GLU A 34 -9.60 1.25 13.25
N ALA A 35 -8.83 1.14 14.33
CA ALA A 35 -7.41 0.77 14.26
C ALA A 35 -7.20 -0.58 13.58
N ILE A 36 -8.04 -1.58 13.90
CA ILE A 36 -8.01 -2.90 13.26
C ILE A 36 -8.36 -2.80 11.77
N ASP A 37 -9.41 -2.06 11.40
CA ASP A 37 -9.81 -1.90 9.99
C ASP A 37 -8.71 -1.21 9.17
N ILE A 38 -8.14 -0.14 9.70
CA ILE A 38 -7.03 0.59 9.09
C ILE A 38 -5.81 -0.33 8.91
N TRP A 39 -5.43 -1.07 9.96
CA TRP A 39 -4.32 -2.00 9.89
C TRP A 39 -4.55 -3.09 8.84
N LEU A 40 -5.74 -3.70 8.82
CA LEU A 40 -6.09 -4.71 7.82
C LEU A 40 -5.98 -4.14 6.40
N ARG A 41 -6.53 -2.96 6.12
CA ARG A 41 -6.41 -2.33 4.79
C ARG A 41 -4.95 -2.10 4.38
N GLN A 42 -4.09 -1.69 5.32
CA GLN A 42 -2.67 -1.52 5.07
C GLN A 42 -1.99 -2.84 4.74
N GLN A 43 -2.29 -3.92 5.48
CA GLN A 43 -1.76 -5.25 5.20
C GLN A 43 -2.16 -5.73 3.80
N TRP A 44 -3.42 -5.56 3.41
CA TRP A 44 -3.88 -5.90 2.07
C TRP A 44 -3.17 -5.10 0.97
N LYS A 45 -2.97 -3.80 1.17
CA LYS A 45 -2.23 -2.95 0.23
C LYS A 45 -0.77 -3.42 0.10
N LYS A 46 -0.13 -3.74 1.22
CA LYS A 46 1.24 -4.26 1.26
C LYS A 46 1.34 -5.60 0.53
N THR A 47 0.49 -6.57 0.85
CA THR A 47 0.50 -7.88 0.19
C THR A 47 0.31 -7.78 -1.31
N ARG A 48 -0.62 -6.92 -1.78
CA ARG A 48 -0.80 -6.69 -3.22
C ARG A 48 0.45 -6.07 -3.85
N HIS A 49 1.04 -5.06 -3.22
CA HIS A 49 2.26 -4.45 -3.69
C HIS A 49 3.41 -5.47 -3.77
N ASP A 50 3.58 -6.30 -2.74
CA ASP A 50 4.65 -7.29 -2.68
C ASP A 50 4.46 -8.38 -3.76
N ALA A 51 3.23 -8.78 -4.04
CA ALA A 51 2.91 -9.70 -5.14
C ALA A 51 3.26 -9.09 -6.50
N ILE A 52 2.87 -7.84 -6.76
CA ILE A 52 3.21 -7.13 -8.00
C ILE A 52 4.72 -7.00 -8.14
N ALA A 53 5.41 -6.59 -7.07
CA ALA A 53 6.87 -6.44 -7.08
C ALA A 53 7.58 -7.78 -7.29
N SER A 54 7.06 -8.88 -6.72
CA SER A 54 7.58 -10.23 -6.96
C SER A 54 7.44 -10.62 -8.43
N TYR A 55 6.26 -10.42 -9.01
CA TYR A 55 6.02 -10.68 -10.43
C TYR A 55 6.93 -9.83 -11.32
N ALA A 56 7.01 -8.53 -11.09
CA ALA A 56 7.86 -7.62 -11.86
C ALA A 56 9.34 -8.05 -11.81
N ARG A 57 9.85 -8.48 -10.65
CA ARG A 57 11.22 -9.03 -10.55
C ARG A 57 11.41 -10.31 -11.34
N GLN A 58 10.39 -11.17 -11.41
CA GLN A 58 10.44 -12.40 -12.19
C GLN A 58 10.42 -12.12 -13.70
N MET A 59 9.70 -11.08 -14.13
CA MET A 59 9.54 -10.73 -15.55
C MET A 59 10.57 -9.71 -16.06
N ALA A 60 11.41 -9.14 -15.19
CA ALA A 60 12.45 -8.20 -15.59
C ALA A 60 13.40 -8.85 -16.62
N GLY A 61 13.75 -8.09 -17.67
CA GLY A 61 14.55 -8.59 -18.80
C GLY A 61 13.84 -9.55 -19.76
N THR A 62 12.53 -9.81 -19.57
CA THR A 62 11.72 -10.55 -20.54
C THR A 62 10.99 -9.59 -21.49
N GLU A 63 10.20 -10.12 -22.43
CA GLU A 63 9.37 -9.33 -23.36
C GLU A 63 8.37 -8.39 -22.66
N PHE A 64 8.06 -8.63 -21.38
CA PHE A 64 7.15 -7.78 -20.61
C PHE A 64 7.83 -6.57 -19.95
N ASP A 65 9.16 -6.48 -19.99
CA ASP A 65 9.94 -5.40 -19.37
C ASP A 65 10.00 -4.14 -20.25
N LEU A 66 9.84 -4.31 -21.56
CA LEU A 66 9.93 -3.23 -22.54
C LEU A 66 8.72 -3.25 -23.48
N ASP A 67 8.06 -2.11 -23.66
CA ASP A 67 7.06 -1.93 -24.71
C ASP A 67 7.80 -1.54 -26.02
N PRO A 68 7.81 -2.40 -27.05
CA PRO A 68 8.56 -2.13 -28.28
C PRO A 68 8.07 -0.90 -29.04
N ALA A 69 6.77 -0.58 -28.96
CA ALA A 69 6.24 0.61 -29.60
C ALA A 69 6.69 1.87 -28.87
N LEU A 70 6.75 1.82 -27.54
CA LEU A 70 7.26 2.91 -26.72
C LEU A 70 8.77 3.12 -26.92
N GLU A 71 9.55 2.04 -27.01
CA GLU A 71 10.98 2.10 -27.32
C GLU A 71 11.22 2.80 -28.68
N ALA A 72 10.52 2.35 -29.72
CA ALA A 72 10.63 2.92 -31.06
C ALA A 72 10.27 4.42 -31.08
N ALA A 73 9.19 4.81 -30.41
CA ALA A 73 8.79 6.22 -30.27
C ALA A 73 9.84 7.05 -29.51
N GLY A 74 10.47 6.47 -28.47
CA GLY A 74 11.54 7.10 -27.72
C GLY A 74 12.77 7.38 -28.58
N VAL A 75 13.21 6.39 -29.38
CA VAL A 75 14.32 6.53 -30.32
C VAL A 75 14.02 7.62 -31.36
N GLU A 76 12.82 7.62 -31.94
CA GLU A 76 12.41 8.64 -32.92
C GLU A 76 12.45 10.05 -32.31
N HIS A 77 11.94 10.22 -31.09
CA HIS A 77 11.96 11.50 -30.39
C HIS A 77 13.38 12.01 -30.14
N LEU A 78 14.29 11.16 -29.67
CA LEU A 78 15.70 11.50 -29.43
C LEU A 78 16.42 11.90 -30.73
N LEU A 79 16.17 11.20 -31.84
CA LEU A 79 16.74 11.53 -33.14
C LEU A 79 16.26 12.91 -33.65
N LYS A 80 14.98 13.24 -33.46
CA LYS A 80 14.40 14.54 -33.85
C LYS A 80 14.96 15.69 -33.01
N SER A 81 15.04 15.50 -31.69
CA SER A 81 15.51 16.53 -30.75
C SER A 81 17.04 16.73 -30.80
N GLY A 82 17.82 15.70 -31.10
CA GLY A 82 19.26 15.82 -31.37
C GLY A 82 19.57 16.53 -32.69
N LYS A 83 18.73 16.37 -33.71
CA LYS A 83 18.86 17.11 -34.99
C LYS A 83 18.55 18.61 -34.86
N ALA A 84 17.68 19.01 -33.95
CA ALA A 84 17.36 20.42 -33.70
C ALA A 84 18.44 21.17 -32.89
N ARG A 85 19.43 20.46 -32.34
CA ARG A 85 20.54 21.02 -31.54
C ARG A 85 21.84 21.24 -32.33
N LYS A 86 21.85 20.93 -33.63
CA LYS A 86 22.94 21.24 -34.58
C LYS A 86 22.51 22.36 -35.51
#